data_AF-A0A7S3F261-F1
#
_entry.id   AF-A0A7S3F261-F1
#
_cell.length_a   1.000
_cell.length_b   1.000
_cell.length_c   1.000
_cell.angle_alpha   90.00
_cell.angle_beta   90.00
_cell.angle_gamma   90.00
#
_symmetry.space_group_name_H-M   'P 1'
#
loop_
_entity.id
_entity.type
_entity.pdbx_description
1 polymer ?
#
loop_
_entity_poly.entity_id
_entity_poly.type
_entity_poly.pdbx_seq_one_letter_code
_entity_poly.pdbx_strand_id
1 'polypeptide(L)'
;EGGAGEARAPKVLVDNIQGQLQCKPRPNDANIPRGGYSDSCLGCGLHQGGSLLKCSHCGTADGGRRSTEYELARCRAPATLDNNNGVLTCRGVPSAPNIPEGGYRHSCQGCAVERGRLTCTHCAAADGRQLVATIELSRCRPPNTLDNQDGALGCKRPRG
;
A
#
# COMPACT_ATOMS: atom_id res chain seq x y z
N GLU A 1 13.24 47.08 28.26
CA GLU A 1 12.41 46.00 28.84
C GLU A 1 11.96 45.09 27.71
N GLY A 2 12.52 43.87 27.65
CA GLY A 2 12.25 42.91 26.57
C GLY A 2 11.11 41.97 26.96
N GLY A 3 9.94 42.18 26.39
CA GLY A 3 8.80 41.26 26.52
C GLY A 3 8.98 40.07 25.59
N ALA A 4 9.38 38.92 26.13
CA ALA A 4 9.33 37.66 25.42
C ALA A 4 7.87 37.26 25.19
N GLY A 5 7.42 37.24 23.94
CA GLY A 5 6.12 36.72 23.55
C GLY A 5 6.06 35.22 23.80
N GLU A 6 5.27 34.82 24.79
CA GLU A 6 5.03 33.42 25.12
C GLU A 6 4.29 32.74 23.96
N ALA A 7 4.97 31.82 23.27
CA ALA A 7 4.38 31.05 22.18
C ALA A 7 3.27 30.16 22.74
N ARG A 8 2.01 30.52 22.45
CA ARG A 8 0.83 29.80 22.90
C ARG A 8 0.87 28.36 22.37
N ALA A 9 0.86 27.38 23.28
CA ALA A 9 0.88 25.97 22.90
C ALA A 9 -0.28 25.63 21.93
N PRO A 10 -0.04 24.80 20.89
CA PRO A 10 -1.08 24.46 19.93
C PRO A 10 -2.24 23.75 20.63
N LYS A 11 -3.47 24.16 20.34
CA LYS A 11 -4.67 23.50 20.86
C LYS A 11 -4.72 22.08 20.33
N VAL A 12 -4.48 21.12 21.21
CA VAL A 12 -4.69 19.70 20.92
C VAL A 12 -6.19 19.43 20.95
N LEU A 13 -6.75 19.02 19.82
CA LEU A 13 -8.11 18.50 19.77
C LEU A 13 -8.04 17.06 20.31
N VAL A 14 -8.90 16.72 21.25
CA VAL A 14 -8.99 15.37 21.84
C VAL A 14 -10.36 14.80 21.48
N ASP A 15 -10.38 13.52 21.13
CA ASP A 15 -11.57 12.76 20.75
C ASP A 15 -11.63 11.45 21.54
N ASN A 16 -12.82 10.87 21.70
CA ASN A 16 -12.99 9.57 22.34
C ASN A 16 -12.97 8.48 21.24
N ILE A 17 -11.81 7.84 21.05
CA ILE A 17 -11.61 6.80 20.06
C ILE A 17 -11.50 5.47 20.80
N GLN A 18 -12.47 4.57 20.55
CA GLN A 18 -12.54 3.24 21.18
C GLN A 18 -12.53 3.27 22.72
N GLY A 19 -13.18 4.27 23.33
CA GLY A 19 -13.26 4.40 24.79
C GLY A 19 -12.03 5.04 25.44
N GLN A 20 -11.08 5.53 24.64
CA GLN A 20 -9.90 6.24 25.13
C GLN A 20 -9.84 7.66 24.56
N LEU A 21 -9.47 8.62 25.41
CA LEU A 21 -9.17 9.98 24.97
C LEU A 21 -7.88 9.98 24.17
N GLN A 22 -7.99 10.26 22.88
CA GLN A 22 -6.87 10.32 21.95
C GLN A 22 -6.82 11.69 21.30
N CYS A 23 -5.63 12.16 20.95
CA CYS A 23 -5.50 13.38 20.17
C CYS A 23 -6.15 13.13 18.80
N LYS A 24 -7.07 14.02 18.41
CA LYS A 24 -7.64 14.02 17.06
C LYS A 24 -6.48 14.14 16.06
N PRO A 25 -6.37 13.20 15.11
CA PRO A 25 -5.34 13.27 14.11
C PRO A 25 -5.41 14.57 13.32
N ARG A 26 -4.24 15.10 12.94
CA ARG A 26 -4.19 16.24 12.03
C ARG A 26 -4.83 15.86 10.69
N PRO A 27 -5.44 16.81 9.97
CA PRO A 27 -5.84 16.59 8.59
C PRO A 27 -4.65 16.19 7.70
N ASN A 28 -4.94 15.68 6.52
CA ASN A 28 -3.95 15.43 5.48
C ASN A 28 -3.41 16.75 4.90
N ASP A 29 -2.13 16.78 4.56
CA ASP A 29 -1.51 17.94 3.91
C ASP A 29 -2.17 18.19 2.54
N ALA A 30 -2.30 19.46 2.14
CA ALA A 30 -3.00 19.84 0.92
C ALA A 30 -2.32 19.36 -0.38
N ASN A 31 -1.00 19.12 -0.35
CA ASN A 31 -0.16 18.86 -1.52
C ASN A 31 0.30 17.39 -1.65
N ILE A 32 -0.48 16.45 -1.13
CA ILE A 32 -0.20 15.01 -1.27
C ILE A 32 -0.93 14.41 -2.48
N PRO A 33 -0.45 13.28 -3.06
CA PRO A 33 -1.14 12.62 -4.16
C PRO A 33 -2.56 12.21 -3.79
N ARG A 34 -3.50 12.37 -4.71
CA ARG A 34 -4.88 11.90 -4.49
C ARG A 34 -4.95 10.36 -4.57
N GLY A 35 -5.87 9.77 -3.83
CA GLY A 35 -6.14 8.33 -3.84
C GLY A 35 -7.16 7.95 -2.77
N GLY A 36 -7.69 6.72 -2.81
CA GLY A 36 -8.73 6.25 -1.87
C GLY A 36 -8.28 6.25 -0.41
N TYR A 37 -6.97 6.25 -0.15
CA TYR A 37 -6.44 6.36 1.20
C TYR A 37 -6.88 7.65 1.91
N SER A 38 -7.15 8.75 1.20
CA SER A 38 -7.53 10.02 1.83
C SER A 38 -8.85 9.95 2.60
N ASP A 39 -9.70 8.95 2.28
CA ASP A 39 -11.02 8.78 2.89
C ASP A 39 -10.92 8.09 4.26
N SER A 40 -9.81 7.40 4.53
CA SER A 40 -9.64 6.56 5.73
C SER A 40 -8.31 6.77 6.45
N CYS A 41 -7.40 7.56 5.89
CA CYS A 41 -6.15 7.97 6.51
C CYS A 41 -6.15 9.45 6.89
N LEU A 42 -5.54 9.74 8.04
CA LEU A 42 -5.30 11.10 8.52
C LEU A 42 -3.82 11.32 8.85
N GLY A 43 -3.43 12.60 8.92
CA GLY A 43 -2.09 13.06 9.20
C GLY A 43 -1.09 12.55 8.17
N CYS A 44 -1.49 12.55 6.89
CA CYS A 44 -0.64 12.23 5.78
C CYS A 44 0.16 13.46 5.29
N GLY A 45 1.45 13.28 5.05
CA GLY A 45 2.34 14.32 4.55
C GLY A 45 3.50 13.76 3.72
N LEU A 46 4.10 14.62 2.91
CA LEU A 46 5.28 14.27 2.10
C LEU A 46 6.57 14.43 2.89
N HIS A 47 7.45 13.44 2.76
CA HIS A 47 8.78 13.39 3.37
C HIS A 47 9.84 13.11 2.31
N GLN A 48 11.12 13.23 2.70
CA GLN A 48 12.27 12.92 1.85
C GLN A 48 12.25 13.63 0.48
N GLY A 49 11.99 14.94 0.50
CA GLY A 49 11.92 15.73 -0.74
C GLY A 49 10.72 15.38 -1.63
N GLY A 50 9.68 14.73 -1.07
CA GLY A 50 8.46 14.40 -1.80
C GLY A 50 8.41 12.98 -2.35
N SER A 51 9.41 12.13 -2.10
CA SER A 51 9.42 10.74 -2.58
C SER A 51 8.63 9.77 -1.69
N LEU A 52 8.42 10.13 -0.42
CA LEU A 52 7.83 9.26 0.58
C LEU A 52 6.58 9.89 1.18
N LEU A 53 5.42 9.26 1.00
CA LEU A 53 4.20 9.63 1.72
C LEU A 53 4.21 8.91 3.07
N LYS A 54 4.04 9.64 4.17
CA LYS A 54 3.81 9.04 5.49
C LYS A 54 2.45 9.46 6.00
N CYS A 55 1.72 8.51 6.55
CA CYS A 55 0.45 8.73 7.23
C CYS A 55 0.55 8.22 8.66
N SER A 56 0.04 9.00 9.61
CA SER A 56 0.07 8.62 11.03
C SER A 56 -1.14 7.80 11.46
N HIS A 57 -2.27 7.92 10.77
CA HIS A 57 -3.54 7.37 11.22
C HIS A 57 -4.37 6.81 10.06
N CYS A 58 -3.91 5.71 9.45
CA CYS A 58 -4.70 4.93 8.49
C CYS A 58 -5.61 3.95 9.22
N GLY A 59 -6.91 4.03 8.95
CA GLY A 59 -7.93 3.20 9.58
C GLY A 59 -7.79 1.72 9.22
N THR A 60 -8.08 0.87 10.19
CA THR A 60 -8.12 -0.59 10.06
C THR A 60 -9.57 -1.10 10.18
N ALA A 61 -9.82 -2.34 9.73
CA ALA A 61 -11.16 -2.93 9.70
C ALA A 61 -11.75 -3.17 11.11
N ASP A 62 -10.90 -3.32 12.13
CA ASP A 62 -11.29 -3.43 13.55
C ASP A 62 -11.51 -2.05 14.23
N GLY A 63 -11.53 -0.96 13.44
CA GLY A 63 -11.71 0.40 13.93
C GLY A 63 -10.45 1.03 14.55
N GLY A 64 -9.33 0.30 14.56
CA GLY A 64 -8.03 0.81 14.93
C GLY A 64 -7.43 1.76 13.90
N ARG A 65 -6.21 2.22 14.20
CA ARG A 65 -5.43 3.11 13.33
C ARG A 65 -3.97 2.70 13.35
N ARG A 66 -3.29 2.81 12.21
CA ARG A 66 -1.86 2.50 12.08
C ARG A 66 -1.11 3.61 11.36
N SER A 67 0.15 3.79 11.72
CA SER A 67 1.07 4.56 10.90
C SER A 67 1.55 3.70 9.72
N THR A 68 1.78 4.36 8.59
CA THR A 68 2.21 3.70 7.37
C THR A 68 2.96 4.68 6.48
N GLU A 69 3.77 4.14 5.59
CA GLU A 69 4.54 4.91 4.64
C GLU A 69 4.57 4.21 3.28
N TYR A 70 4.69 5.00 2.22
CA TYR A 70 4.71 4.48 0.86
C TYR A 70 5.61 5.32 -0.04
N GLU A 71 6.50 4.65 -0.76
CA GLU A 71 7.39 5.27 -1.75
C GLU A 71 6.62 5.56 -3.05
N LEU A 72 6.43 6.83 -3.36
CA LEU A 72 5.56 7.27 -4.46
C LEU A 72 6.05 6.80 -5.83
N ALA A 73 7.36 6.59 -6.00
CA ALA A 73 7.93 6.10 -7.25
C ALA A 73 7.38 4.72 -7.66
N ARG A 74 6.88 3.93 -6.70
CA ARG A 74 6.29 2.60 -6.92
C ARG A 74 4.83 2.66 -7.37
N CYS A 75 4.14 3.78 -7.16
CA CYS A 75 2.74 3.98 -7.52
C CYS A 75 2.56 5.18 -8.43
N ARG A 76 2.82 4.97 -9.72
CA ARG A 76 2.70 6.02 -10.75
C ARG A 76 1.35 5.94 -11.45
N ALA A 77 0.87 7.09 -11.91
CA ALA A 77 -0.32 7.15 -12.76
C ALA A 77 -0.21 6.16 -13.94
N PRO A 78 -1.29 5.46 -14.31
CA PRO A 78 -2.67 5.67 -13.86
C PRO A 78 -3.01 5.02 -12.49
N ALA A 79 -2.05 4.35 -11.85
CA ALA A 79 -2.29 3.72 -10.56
C ALA A 79 -2.47 4.76 -9.44
N THR A 80 -3.22 4.39 -8.41
CA THR A 80 -3.55 5.26 -7.27
C THR A 80 -3.29 4.56 -5.95
N LEU A 81 -2.94 5.36 -4.93
CA LEU A 81 -2.80 4.85 -3.56
C LEU A 81 -4.16 4.59 -2.92
N ASP A 82 -4.25 3.52 -2.15
CA ASP A 82 -5.41 3.11 -1.39
C ASP A 82 -4.99 2.60 -0.01
N ASN A 83 -5.91 2.59 0.95
CA ASN A 83 -5.69 2.05 2.28
C ASN A 83 -6.28 0.63 2.38
N ASN A 84 -5.43 -0.36 2.61
CA ASN A 84 -5.83 -1.73 2.89
C ASN A 84 -5.52 -2.06 4.34
N ASN A 85 -6.54 -1.96 5.21
CA ASN A 85 -6.44 -2.33 6.63
C ASN A 85 -5.23 -1.68 7.35
N GLY A 86 -5.06 -0.36 7.16
CA GLY A 86 -3.98 0.42 7.76
C GLY A 86 -2.66 0.38 6.99
N VAL A 87 -2.60 -0.32 5.87
CA VAL A 87 -1.41 -0.42 5.00
C VAL A 87 -1.69 0.29 3.68
N LEU A 88 -0.84 1.24 3.29
CA LEU A 88 -0.94 1.84 1.96
C LEU A 88 -0.59 0.82 0.87
N THR A 89 -1.44 0.77 -0.15
CA THR A 89 -1.29 -0.09 -1.33
C THR A 89 -1.44 0.72 -2.59
N CYS A 90 -0.87 0.24 -3.70
CA CYS A 90 -1.08 0.80 -5.02
C CYS A 90 -2.03 -0.07 -5.84
N ARG A 91 -3.04 0.55 -6.44
CA ARG A 91 -4.07 -0.12 -7.24
C ARG A 91 -4.10 0.42 -8.66
N GLY A 92 -4.37 -0.46 -9.62
CA GLY A 92 -4.44 -0.11 -11.03
C GLY A 92 -3.07 -0.08 -11.72
N VAL A 93 -2.08 -0.81 -11.19
CA VAL A 93 -0.76 -0.92 -11.85
C VAL A 93 -0.89 -1.83 -13.07
N PRO A 94 -0.73 -1.32 -14.31
CA PRO A 94 -0.98 -2.10 -15.51
C PRO A 94 0.02 -3.26 -15.63
N SER A 95 -0.49 -4.45 -15.94
CA SER A 95 0.34 -5.59 -16.35
C SER A 95 0.55 -5.58 -17.86
N ALA A 96 1.65 -6.17 -18.32
CA ALA A 96 1.91 -6.40 -19.74
C ALA A 96 0.85 -7.35 -20.33
N PRO A 97 0.46 -7.17 -21.61
CA PRO A 97 -0.66 -7.90 -22.21
C PRO A 97 -0.43 -9.42 -22.38
N ASN A 98 0.82 -9.87 -22.41
CA ASN A 98 1.19 -11.25 -22.76
C ASN A 98 1.82 -12.03 -21.58
N ILE A 99 1.34 -11.81 -20.36
CA ILE A 99 1.76 -12.60 -19.20
C ILE A 99 1.02 -13.96 -19.19
N PRO A 100 1.55 -15.03 -18.58
CA PRO A 100 0.86 -16.33 -18.56
C PRO A 100 -0.42 -16.31 -17.71
N GLU A 101 -1.37 -17.20 -17.99
CA GLU A 101 -2.57 -17.36 -17.16
C GLU A 101 -2.25 -17.95 -15.78
N GLY A 102 -3.03 -17.60 -14.76
CA GLY A 102 -2.89 -18.14 -13.41
C GLY A 102 -3.64 -17.35 -12.34
N GLY A 103 -3.81 -17.97 -11.16
CA GLY A 103 -4.51 -17.38 -10.02
C GLY A 103 -3.84 -16.12 -9.47
N TYR A 104 -2.52 -15.97 -9.70
CA TYR A 104 -1.77 -14.79 -9.31
C TYR A 104 -2.35 -13.49 -9.89
N ARG A 105 -2.99 -13.53 -11.07
CA ARG A 105 -3.57 -12.33 -11.72
C ARG A 105 -4.66 -11.65 -10.90
N HIS A 106 -5.28 -12.33 -9.94
CA HIS A 106 -6.28 -11.74 -9.05
C HIS A 106 -5.69 -10.92 -7.90
N SER A 107 -4.42 -11.13 -7.58
CA SER A 107 -3.78 -10.53 -6.38
C SER A 107 -2.41 -9.92 -6.65
N CYS A 108 -1.89 -10.05 -7.87
CA CYS A 108 -0.67 -9.41 -8.34
C CYS A 108 -0.98 -8.41 -9.46
N GLN A 109 -0.25 -7.31 -9.47
CA GLN A 109 -0.32 -6.26 -10.49
C GLN A 109 1.08 -5.86 -10.97
N GLY A 110 1.15 -5.12 -12.08
CA GLY A 110 2.41 -4.67 -12.66
C GLY A 110 3.32 -5.83 -13.04
N CYS A 111 2.73 -6.85 -13.69
CA CYS A 111 3.42 -8.07 -14.10
C CYS A 111 3.97 -7.96 -15.52
N ALA A 112 5.17 -8.49 -15.75
CA ALA A 112 5.80 -8.61 -17.06
C ALA A 112 6.62 -9.89 -17.14
N VAL A 113 6.76 -10.43 -18.36
CA VAL A 113 7.69 -11.53 -18.65
C VAL A 113 8.89 -10.99 -19.40
N GLU A 114 10.07 -11.32 -18.89
CA GLU A 114 11.34 -11.05 -19.56
C GLU A 114 12.22 -12.29 -19.46
N ARG A 115 12.75 -12.75 -20.61
CA ARG A 115 13.70 -13.89 -20.69
C ARG A 115 13.22 -15.15 -19.95
N GLY A 116 11.94 -15.49 -20.07
CA GLY A 116 11.35 -16.68 -19.43
C GLY A 116 11.04 -16.53 -17.93
N ARG A 117 11.22 -15.33 -17.38
CA ARG A 117 10.95 -15.00 -15.98
C ARG A 117 9.74 -14.08 -15.88
N LEU A 118 8.76 -14.47 -15.07
CA LEU A 118 7.64 -13.61 -14.71
C LEU A 118 8.01 -12.81 -13.47
N THR A 119 7.91 -11.48 -13.54
CA THR A 119 8.08 -10.57 -12.41
C THR A 119 6.82 -9.74 -12.25
N CYS A 120 6.31 -9.66 -11.03
CA CYS A 120 5.20 -8.78 -10.64
C CYS A 120 5.68 -7.83 -9.55
N THR A 121 5.30 -6.57 -9.64
CA THR A 121 5.78 -5.52 -8.71
C THR A 121 4.89 -5.36 -7.48
N HIS A 122 3.64 -5.82 -7.55
CA HIS A 122 2.62 -5.61 -6.52
C HIS A 122 1.79 -6.87 -6.27
N CYS A 123 2.41 -7.91 -5.70
CA CYS A 123 1.70 -9.10 -5.22
C CYS A 123 1.24 -8.92 -3.78
N ALA A 124 -0.06 -9.08 -3.55
CA ALA A 124 -0.65 -8.94 -2.22
C ALA A 124 -0.22 -10.09 -1.29
N ALA A 125 0.19 -9.71 -0.09
CA ALA A 125 0.42 -10.61 1.04
C ALA A 125 -0.76 -10.59 2.01
N ALA A 126 -0.90 -11.61 2.84
CA ALA A 126 -1.94 -11.79 3.83
C ALA A 126 -1.95 -10.69 4.90
N ASP A 127 -0.78 -10.08 5.16
CA ASP A 127 -0.65 -8.93 6.06
C ASP A 127 -1.02 -7.58 5.43
N GLY A 128 -1.52 -7.59 4.19
CA GLY A 128 -1.96 -6.42 3.44
C GLY A 128 -0.86 -5.72 2.64
N ARG A 129 0.42 -6.07 2.81
CA ARG A 129 1.52 -5.50 2.03
C ARG A 129 1.48 -5.93 0.57
N GLN A 130 2.17 -5.17 -0.28
CA GLN A 130 2.43 -5.52 -1.67
C GLN A 130 3.93 -5.72 -1.90
N LEU A 131 4.28 -6.93 -2.33
CA LEU A 131 5.65 -7.38 -2.52
C LEU A 131 6.00 -7.49 -4.00
N VAL A 132 7.28 -7.35 -4.31
CA VAL A 132 7.83 -7.74 -5.61
C VAL A 132 8.03 -9.24 -5.59
N ALA A 133 7.48 -9.93 -6.59
CA ALA A 133 7.54 -11.37 -6.72
C ALA A 133 8.09 -11.77 -8.08
N THR A 134 8.82 -12.88 -8.14
CA THR A 134 9.46 -13.34 -9.38
C THR A 134 9.52 -14.86 -9.41
N ILE A 135 9.29 -15.45 -10.59
CA ILE A 135 9.41 -16.88 -10.83
C ILE A 135 9.94 -17.17 -12.24
N GLU A 136 10.80 -18.18 -12.34
CA GLU A 136 11.21 -18.78 -13.61
C GLU A 136 10.07 -19.65 -14.15
N LEU A 137 9.53 -19.34 -15.33
CA LEU A 137 8.39 -20.06 -15.89
C LEU A 137 8.68 -21.55 -16.13
N SER A 138 9.94 -21.89 -16.38
CA SER A 138 10.40 -23.28 -16.53
C SER A 138 10.21 -24.14 -15.28
N ARG A 139 10.07 -23.51 -14.09
CA ARG A 139 9.77 -24.18 -12.81
C ARG A 139 8.29 -24.50 -12.64
N CYS A 140 7.43 -23.88 -13.45
CA CYS A 140 5.98 -24.05 -13.41
C CYS A 140 5.48 -24.75 -14.66
N ARG A 141 5.70 -26.07 -14.72
CA ARG A 141 5.25 -26.88 -15.86
C ARG A 141 3.82 -27.35 -15.66
N PRO A 142 3.04 -27.47 -16.74
CA PRO A 142 1.76 -28.18 -16.71
C PRO A 142 1.90 -29.55 -16.02
N PRO A 143 0.88 -29.98 -15.24
CA PRO A 143 -0.44 -29.36 -15.12
C PRO A 143 -0.51 -28.26 -14.05
N ASN A 144 0.61 -27.84 -13.45
CA ASN A 144 0.60 -26.80 -12.43
C ASN A 144 0.23 -25.44 -13.02
N THR A 145 -0.40 -24.58 -12.20
CA THR A 145 -0.73 -23.20 -12.56
C THR A 145 0.03 -22.23 -11.66
N LEU A 146 0.32 -21.05 -12.20
CA LEU A 146 0.93 -19.96 -11.43
C LEU A 146 -0.08 -19.40 -10.43
N ASP A 147 0.34 -19.25 -9.18
CA ASP A 147 -0.48 -18.69 -8.10
C ASP A 147 0.35 -17.70 -7.26
N ASN A 148 -0.35 -16.82 -6.54
CA ASN A 148 0.26 -15.98 -5.53
C ASN A 148 0.11 -16.64 -4.15
N GLN A 149 1.24 -16.92 -3.50
CA GLN A 149 1.36 -17.55 -2.20
C GLN A 149 1.93 -16.53 -1.23
N ASP A 150 1.04 -15.73 -0.62
CA ASP A 150 1.40 -14.71 0.37
C ASP A 150 2.45 -13.68 -0.13
N GLY A 151 2.19 -13.13 -1.32
CA GLY A 151 3.07 -12.16 -1.95
C GLY A 151 4.26 -12.78 -2.70
N ALA A 152 4.40 -14.11 -2.73
CA ALA A 152 5.38 -14.83 -3.53
C ALA A 152 4.71 -15.57 -4.72
N LEU A 153 5.34 -15.53 -5.90
CA LEU A 153 4.88 -16.33 -7.03
C LEU A 153 5.29 -17.79 -6.84
N GLY A 154 4.33 -18.70 -6.99
CA GLY A 154 4.52 -20.13 -6.84
C GLY A 154 3.69 -20.94 -7.83
N CYS A 155 3.90 -22.26 -7.79
CA CYS A 155 3.14 -23.21 -8.59
C CYS A 155 2.15 -23.96 -7.71
N LYS A 156 0.93 -24.07 -8.18
CA LYS A 156 -0.14 -24.81 -7.50
C LYS A 156 -0.61 -25.93 -8.39
N ARG A 157 -0.77 -27.12 -7.79
CA ARG A 157 -1.37 -28.26 -8.46
C ARG A 157 -2.87 -28.00 -8.68
N PRO A 158 -3.46 -28.43 -9.81
CA PRO A 158 -4.91 -28.46 -9.94
C PRO A 158 -5.50 -29.26 -8.78
N ARG A 159 -6.60 -28.79 -8.20
CA ARG A 159 -7.39 -29.64 -7.31
C ARG A 159 -8.05 -30.69 -8.21
N GLY A 160 -7.75 -31.96 -7.96
CA GLY A 160 -8.41 -33.11 -8.59
C GLY A 160 -9.82 -33.29 -8.07
#